data_AF-A0A3N9TS60-F1
#
_entry.id   AF-A0A3N9TS60-F1
#
_cell.length_a   1.000
_cell.length_b   1.000
_cell.length_c   1.000
_cell.angle_alpha   90.00
_cell.angle_beta   90.00
_cell.angle_gamma   90.00
#
_symmetry.space_group_name_H-M   'P 1'
#
loop_
_entity.id
_entity.type
_entity.pdbx_description
1 polymer ?
#
loop_
_entity_poly.entity_id
_entity_poly.type
_entity_poly.pdbx_seq_one_letter_code
_entity_poly.pdbx_strand_id
1 'polypeptide(L)' 'MSDWIEKGYREYRGEKIDVYFNTAICEHAAECVKGDPAVFDTSD' A
#
# COMPACT_ATOMS: atom_id res chain seq x y z
N MET A 1 -0.43 -12.92 14.55
CA MET A 1 -0.77 -11.83 13.62
C MET A 1 0.53 -11.31 13.05
N SER A 2 0.59 -10.93 11.78
CA SER A 2 1.82 -10.38 11.18
C SER A 2 2.16 -9.03 11.83
N ASP A 3 3.44 -8.74 12.07
CA ASP A 3 3.93 -7.51 12.74
C ASP A 3 3.40 -6.20 12.11
N TRP A 4 3.05 -6.23 10.82
CA TRP A 4 2.53 -5.10 10.07
C TRP A 4 1.12 -4.69 10.49
N ILE A 5 0.26 -5.66 10.84
CA ILE A 5 -1.12 -5.40 11.27
C ILE A 5 -1.12 -4.70 12.63
N GLU A 6 -0.26 -5.13 13.54
CA GLU A 6 -0.11 -4.50 14.86
C GLU A 6 0.43 -3.07 14.77
N LYS A 7 1.21 -2.76 13.71
CA LYS A 7 1.70 -1.42 13.39
C LYS A 7 0.67 -0.56 12.61
N GLY A 8 -0.55 -1.03 12.43
CA GLY A 8 -1.63 -0.29 11.77
C GLY A 8 -1.57 -0.28 10.25
N TYR A 9 -0.79 -1.17 9.62
CA TYR A 9 -0.84 -1.35 8.17
C TYR A 9 -2.08 -2.14 7.78
N ARG A 10 -2.71 -1.74 6.67
CA ARG A 10 -3.78 -2.49 6.03
C ARG A 10 -3.20 -3.49 5.04
N GLU A 11 -3.65 -4.73 5.14
CA GLU A 11 -3.32 -5.82 4.22
C GLU A 11 -4.24 -5.81 3.00
N TYR A 12 -3.65 -6.01 1.83
CA TYR A 12 -4.30 -6.19 0.53
C TYR A 12 -3.76 -7.50 -0.06
N ARG A 13 -4.62 -8.51 -0.15
CA ARG A 13 -4.23 -9.83 -0.65
C ARG A 13 -4.39 -9.90 -2.16
N GLY A 14 -3.31 -10.28 -2.84
CA GLY A 14 -3.32 -10.62 -4.26
C GLY A 14 -3.21 -12.13 -4.47
N GLU A 15 -3.29 -12.57 -5.72
CA GLU A 15 -3.15 -13.99 -6.08
C GLU A 15 -1.73 -14.52 -5.80
N LYS A 16 -0.72 -13.64 -5.92
CA LYS A 16 0.70 -14.01 -5.86
C LYS A 16 1.49 -13.31 -4.76
N ILE A 17 1.03 -12.14 -4.32
CA ILE A 17 1.68 -11.32 -3.31
C ILE A 17 0.64 -10.66 -2.41
N ASP A 18 0.99 -10.47 -1.15
CA ASP A 18 0.25 -9.66 -0.21
C ASP A 18 0.96 -8.31 -0.03
N VAL A 19 0.20 -7.21 -0.06
CA VAL A 19 0.70 -5.84 0.06
C VAL A 19 0.20 -5.26 1.37
N TYR A 20 1.08 -4.57 2.10
CA TYR A 20 0.72 -3.87 3.35
C TYR A 20 0.96 -2.38 3.18
N PHE A 21 -0.08 -1.56 3.40
CA PHE A 21 -0.01 -0.11 3.24
C PHE A 21 -0.65 0.63 4.41
N ASN A 22 -0.01 1.71 4.88
CA ASN A 22 -0.49 2.54 5.98
C ASN A 22 -0.60 3.99 5.51
N THR A 23 -1.81 4.52 5.48
CA THR A 23 -2.10 5.90 5.06
C THR A 23 -1.61 6.94 6.06
N ALA A 24 -1.50 6.60 7.34
CA ALA A 24 -1.10 7.53 8.39
C ALA A 24 0.40 7.91 8.32
N ILE A 25 1.22 7.09 7.66
CA ILE A 25 2.65 7.36 7.45
C ILE A 25 2.97 7.83 6.03
N CYS A 26 1.96 7.91 5.16
CA CYS A 26 2.16 8.27 3.76
C CYS A 26 2.53 9.76 3.64
N GLU A 27 3.72 10.06 3.12
CA GLU A 27 4.20 11.42 2.89
C GLU A 27 3.65 12.07 1.61
N HIS A 28 2.81 11.36 0.84
CA HIS A 28 2.27 11.81 -0.44
C HIS A 28 3.34 12.25 -1.46
N ALA A 29 4.54 11.66 -1.38
CA ALA A 29 5.64 11.89 -2.32
C ALA A 29 5.38 11.33 -3.75
N ALA A 30 4.28 10.57 -3.92
CA ALA A 30 3.86 9.91 -5.16
C ALA A 30 4.85 8.85 -5.71
N GLU A 31 5.82 8.39 -4.92
CA GLU A 31 6.81 7.39 -5.36
C GLU A 31 6.17 6.02 -5.64
N CYS A 32 5.11 5.64 -4.92
CA CYS A 32 4.35 4.42 -5.20
C CYS A 32 3.68 4.46 -6.58
N VAL A 33 2.96 5.54 -6.89
CA VAL A 33 2.27 5.74 -8.17
C VAL A 33 3.25 5.86 -9.33
N LYS A 34 4.38 6.58 -9.14
CA LYS A 34 5.43 6.68 -10.16
C LYS A 34 6.10 5.33 -10.41
N GLY A 35 6.33 4.55 -9.34
CA GLY A 35 7.03 3.27 -9.41
C GLY A 35 6.24 2.20 -10.16
N ASP A 36 4.93 2.12 -9.94
CA ASP A 36 4.06 1.19 -10.66
C ASP A 36 2.65 1.79 -10.90
N PRO A 37 2.48 2.65 -11.92
CA PRO A 37 1.22 3.33 -12.18
C PRO A 37 0.09 2.39 -12.60
N ALA A 38 0.38 1.15 -12.98
CA ALA A 38 -0.64 0.16 -13.33
C ALA A 38 -1.36 -0.42 -12.11
N VAL A 39 -0.75 -0.30 -10.91
CA VAL A 39 -1.29 -0.84 -9.65
C VAL A 39 -2.14 0.19 -8.91
N PHE A 40 -1.79 1.47 -8.99
CA PHE A 40 -2.44 2.54 -8.23
C PHE A 40 -3.39 3.35 -9.12
N ASP A 41 -4.70 3.23 -8.89
CA ASP A 41 -5.68 4.13 -9.47
C ASP A 41 -5.67 5.46 -8.72
N THR A 42 -5.56 6.56 -9.46
CA THR A 42 -5.55 7.94 -8.95
C THR A 42 -6.71 8.77 -9.52
N SER A 43 -7.63 8.11 -10.21
CA SER A 43 -8.84 8.69 -10.76
C SER A 43 -9.88 8.75 -9.65
N ASP A 44 -10.18 9.96 -9.17
CA ASP A 44 -11.26 10.24 -8.20
C ASP A 44 -12.66 10.03 -8.83
#